data_AF-A0A4Q8M6B4-F1
#
_entry.id   AF-A0A4Q8M6B4-F1
#
_cell.length_a   1.000
_cell.length_b   1.000
_cell.length_c   1.000
_cell.angle_alpha   90.00
_cell.angle_beta   90.00
_cell.angle_gamma   90.00
#
_symmetry.space_group_name_H-M   'P 1'
#
loop_
_entity.id
_entity.type
_entity.pdbx_description
1 polymer ?
#
loop_
_entity_poly.entity_id
_entity_poly.type
_entity_poly.pdbx_seq_one_letter_code
_entity_poly.pdbx_strand_id
1 'polypeptide(L)'
;MSRNRAVRTSKVSRRATKTSGVTAAPPSAVYAFGATLAQIDRCHQLLRTISAHSDMVAVCAGAQMDDASLSTLGESIFAAAHEVRVLVDTIYAQRLLGGEPLAEG
;
A
#
# COMPACT_ATOMS: atom_id res chain seq x y z
N MET A 1 23.94 32.71 56.17
CA MET A 1 23.41 31.41 55.70
C MET A 1 23.03 31.52 54.22
N SER A 2 23.37 30.50 53.42
CA SER A 2 22.97 30.23 52.01
C SER A 2 23.32 31.27 50.94
N ARG A 3 24.36 31.09 50.11
CA ARG A 3 24.71 30.06 49.09
C ARG A 3 24.48 30.59 47.66
N ASN A 4 25.62 30.89 47.03
CA ASN A 4 25.88 31.11 45.61
C ASN A 4 24.90 30.45 44.61
N ARG A 5 24.60 31.17 43.53
CA ARG A 5 24.41 30.52 42.23
C ARG A 5 25.05 31.35 41.11
N ALA A 6 26.17 30.84 40.62
CA ALA A 6 26.86 31.31 39.44
C ALA A 6 25.95 31.20 38.21
N VAL A 7 25.74 32.33 37.54
CA VAL A 7 25.05 32.40 36.25
C VAL A 7 26.00 31.89 35.18
N ARG A 8 25.86 30.61 34.81
CA ARG A 8 26.58 30.01 33.69
C ARG A 8 25.90 30.40 32.38
N THR A 9 26.69 31.01 31.51
CA THR A 9 26.39 31.33 30.11
C THR A 9 26.13 30.06 29.30
N SER A 10 24.98 29.95 28.65
CA SER A 10 24.73 28.94 27.62
C SER A 10 24.72 29.59 26.25
N LYS A 11 25.80 29.37 25.49
CA LYS A 11 25.91 29.67 24.06
C LYS A 11 24.91 28.78 23.33
N VAL A 12 23.84 29.37 22.77
CA VAL A 12 22.88 28.67 21.92
C VAL A 12 23.59 28.33 20.61
N SER A 13 24.07 27.09 20.54
CA SER A 13 24.64 26.49 19.34
C SER A 13 23.51 26.27 18.34
N ARG A 14 23.43 27.14 17.32
CA ARG A 14 22.50 26.99 16.19
C ARG A 14 22.99 25.80 15.35
N ARG A 15 22.49 24.62 15.65
CA ARG A 15 22.73 23.40 14.89
C ARG A 15 22.08 23.59 13.52
N ALA A 16 22.91 23.90 12.52
CA ALA A 16 22.53 23.85 11.12
C ALA A 16 22.04 22.42 10.82
N THR A 17 20.73 22.28 10.61
CA THR A 17 20.12 21.06 10.07
C THR A 17 20.51 20.99 8.60
N LYS A 18 21.69 20.40 8.37
CA LYS A 18 22.10 19.85 7.09
C LYS A 18 21.08 18.76 6.78
N THR A 19 20.03 19.11 6.04
CA THR A 19 19.17 18.12 5.38
C THR A 19 20.04 17.49 4.30
N SER A 20 20.82 16.51 4.78
CA SER A 20 21.54 15.53 3.97
C SER A 20 20.61 15.05 2.89
N GLY A 21 21.17 14.97 1.68
CA GLY A 21 20.45 14.60 0.48
C GLY A 21 19.57 13.38 0.67
N VAL A 22 18.56 13.29 -0.18
CA VAL A 22 17.83 12.06 -0.44
C VAL A 22 18.87 10.96 -0.66
N THR A 23 19.13 10.19 0.40
CA THR A 23 19.96 9.00 0.36
C THR A 23 19.21 8.05 -0.57
N ALA A 24 19.74 7.89 -1.78
CA ALA A 24 19.35 6.84 -2.68
C ALA A 24 19.31 5.53 -1.88
N ALA A 25 18.14 4.90 -1.86
CA ALA A 25 17.95 3.62 -1.20
C ALA A 25 19.02 2.62 -1.70
N PRO A 26 19.56 1.75 -0.83
CA PRO A 26 20.65 0.85 -1.20
C PRO A 26 20.28 -0.06 -2.38
N PRO A 27 21.26 -0.44 -3.22
CA PRO A 27 21.05 -1.35 -4.34
C PRO A 27 20.75 -2.77 -3.83
N SER A 28 19.47 -3.05 -3.62
CA SER A 28 18.80 -4.36 -3.76
C SER A 28 17.45 -4.31 -3.02
N ALA A 29 16.52 -3.51 -3.53
CA ALA A 29 15.14 -3.94 -3.44
C ALA A 29 15.08 -5.23 -4.28
N VAL A 30 15.30 -6.37 -3.63
CA VAL A 30 15.09 -7.68 -4.23
C VAL A 30 13.60 -7.71 -4.54
N TYR A 31 13.24 -7.32 -5.76
CA TYR A 31 11.90 -7.55 -6.27
C TYR A 31 11.76 -9.07 -6.34
N ALA A 32 11.22 -9.67 -5.29
CA ALA A 32 11.04 -11.11 -5.19
C ALA A 32 9.86 -11.57 -6.06
N PHE A 33 8.92 -10.66 -6.37
CA PHE A 33 7.66 -10.95 -7.04
C PHE A 33 7.37 -9.96 -8.16
N GLY A 34 6.91 -10.48 -9.30
CA GLY A 34 6.63 -9.69 -10.50
C GLY A 34 5.14 -9.72 -10.82
N ALA A 35 4.51 -8.55 -10.90
CA ALA A 35 3.15 -8.41 -11.41
C ALA A 35 3.20 -8.00 -12.88
N THR A 36 2.39 -8.62 -13.72
CA THR A 36 2.17 -8.19 -15.10
C THR A 36 1.25 -6.97 -15.14
N LEU A 37 1.35 -6.14 -16.19
CA LEU A 37 0.44 -5.01 -16.38
C LEU A 37 -1.02 -5.46 -16.42
N ALA A 38 -1.32 -6.59 -17.06
CA ALA A 38 -2.67 -7.15 -17.10
C ALA A 38 -3.21 -7.51 -15.70
N GLN A 39 -2.35 -8.00 -14.79
CA GLN A 39 -2.73 -8.25 -13.39
C GLN A 39 -2.98 -6.95 -12.64
N ILE A 40 -2.17 -5.92 -12.86
CA ILE A 40 -2.38 -4.60 -12.26
C ILE A 40 -3.71 -3.99 -12.75
N ASP A 41 -3.96 -4.03 -14.05
CA ASP A 41 -5.20 -3.52 -14.65
C ASP A 41 -6.43 -4.26 -14.13
N ARG A 42 -6.34 -5.60 -14.02
CA ARG A 42 -7.40 -6.43 -13.44
C ARG A 42 -7.64 -6.09 -11.97
N CYS A 43 -6.58 -5.89 -11.18
CA CYS A 43 -6.70 -5.46 -9.79
C CYS A 43 -7.46 -4.13 -9.68
N HIS A 44 -7.10 -3.14 -10.49
CA HIS A 44 -7.80 -1.86 -10.54
C HIS A 44 -9.26 -2.00 -10.96
N GLN A 45 -9.56 -2.86 -11.93
CA GLN A 45 -10.93 -3.12 -12.34
C GLN A 45 -11.76 -3.72 -11.19
N LEU A 46 -11.23 -4.72 -10.49
CA LEU A 46 -11.91 -5.36 -9.37
C LEU A 46 -12.18 -4.37 -8.23
N LEU A 47 -11.20 -3.53 -7.89
CA LEU A 47 -11.37 -2.51 -6.86
C LEU A 47 -12.45 -1.48 -7.23
N ARG A 48 -12.53 -1.08 -8.51
CA ARG A 48 -13.61 -0.20 -8.99
C ARG A 48 -14.98 -0.88 -8.89
N THR A 49 -15.08 -2.15 -9.27
CA THR A 49 -16.33 -2.93 -9.16
C THR A 49 -16.81 -3.03 -7.72
N ILE A 50 -15.90 -3.40 -6.80
CA ILE A 50 -16.21 -3.48 -5.36
C ILE A 50 -16.70 -2.12 -4.86
N SER A 51 -16.03 -1.03 -5.23
CA SER A 51 -16.41 0.32 -4.79
C SER A 51 -17.79 0.70 -5.33
N ALA A 52 -18.05 0.50 -6.61
CA ALA A 52 -19.33 0.83 -7.23
C ALA A 52 -20.51 0.06 -6.60
N HIS A 53 -20.33 -1.24 -6.33
CA HIS A 53 -21.37 -2.04 -5.67
C HIS A 53 -21.53 -1.65 -4.19
N SER A 54 -20.43 -1.36 -3.50
CA SER A 54 -20.48 -0.91 -2.10
C SER A 54 -21.15 0.46 -1.96
N ASP A 55 -20.90 1.37 -2.91
CA ASP A 55 -21.54 2.68 -2.98
C ASP A 55 -23.05 2.52 -3.23
N MET A 56 -23.44 1.60 -4.11
CA MET A 56 -24.86 1.29 -4.32
C MET A 56 -25.52 0.79 -3.04
N VAL A 57 -24.88 -0.11 -2.27
CA VAL A 57 -25.38 -0.56 -0.97
C VAL A 57 -25.47 0.61 0.02
N ALA A 58 -24.44 1.47 0.10
CA ALA A 58 -24.41 2.59 1.04
C ALA A 58 -25.47 3.66 0.72
N VAL A 59 -25.71 3.96 -0.56
CA VAL A 59 -26.71 4.94 -1.01
C VAL A 59 -28.12 4.37 -0.87
N CYS A 60 -28.31 3.10 -1.26
CA CYS A 60 -29.62 2.47 -1.27
C CYS A 60 -30.01 1.83 0.07
N ALA A 61 -29.14 1.79 1.08
CA ALA A 61 -29.49 1.29 2.42
C ALA A 61 -30.66 2.05 3.08
N GLY A 62 -30.92 3.30 2.68
CA GLY A 62 -32.08 4.08 3.10
C GLY A 62 -33.31 3.93 2.21
N ALA A 63 -33.16 3.34 1.01
CA ALA A 63 -34.25 2.98 0.12
C ALA A 63 -34.68 1.53 0.42
N GLN A 64 -35.94 1.20 0.18
CA GLN A 64 -36.41 -0.19 0.29
C GLN A 64 -35.79 -1.01 -0.85
N MET A 65 -34.59 -1.55 -0.63
CA MET A 65 -34.05 -2.63 -1.45
C MET A 65 -34.72 -3.93 -1.04
N ASP A 66 -35.13 -4.75 -2.01
CA ASP A 66 -35.59 -6.10 -1.73
C ASP A 66 -34.40 -7.00 -1.33
N ASP A 67 -34.67 -7.99 -0.49
CA ASP A 67 -33.65 -8.90 0.05
C ASP A 67 -32.87 -9.66 -1.04
N ALA A 68 -33.48 -9.92 -2.20
CA ALA A 68 -32.81 -10.61 -3.30
C ALA A 68 -31.78 -9.71 -3.99
N SER A 69 -32.10 -8.42 -4.18
CA SER A 69 -31.16 -7.42 -4.67
C SER A 69 -29.99 -7.21 -3.70
N LEU A 70 -30.25 -7.13 -2.39
CA LEU A 70 -29.19 -7.04 -1.38
C LEU A 70 -28.27 -8.26 -1.38
N SER A 71 -28.86 -9.46 -1.45
CA SER A 71 -28.09 -10.71 -1.52
C SER A 71 -27.23 -10.77 -2.79
N THR A 72 -27.77 -10.33 -3.93
CA THR A 72 -27.04 -10.29 -5.21
C THR A 72 -25.86 -9.32 -5.18
N LEU A 73 -26.03 -8.14 -4.58
CA LEU A 73 -24.93 -7.18 -4.40
C LEU A 73 -23.86 -7.71 -3.44
N GLY A 74 -24.27 -8.33 -2.33
CA GLY A 74 -23.35 -8.97 -1.39
C GLY A 74 -22.51 -10.06 -2.04
N GLU A 75 -23.14 -10.96 -2.80
CA GLU A 75 -22.45 -12.01 -3.55
C GLU A 75 -21.49 -11.43 -4.59
N SER A 76 -21.90 -10.39 -5.32
CA SER A 76 -21.05 -9.75 -6.32
C SER A 76 -19.82 -9.07 -5.70
N ILE A 77 -19.97 -8.41 -4.55
CA ILE A 77 -18.86 -7.83 -3.78
C ILE A 77 -17.92 -8.93 -3.30
N PHE A 78 -18.46 -10.01 -2.73
CA PHE A 78 -17.67 -11.13 -2.24
C PHE A 78 -16.87 -11.79 -3.37
N ALA A 79 -17.50 -12.08 -4.51
CA ALA A 79 -16.86 -12.70 -5.66
C ALA A 79 -15.70 -11.83 -6.19
N ALA A 80 -15.91 -10.51 -6.32
CA ALA A 80 -14.86 -9.60 -6.76
C ALA A 80 -13.70 -9.52 -5.75
N ALA A 81 -13.98 -9.48 -4.45
CA ALA A 81 -12.96 -9.49 -3.40
C ALA A 81 -12.17 -10.81 -3.37
N HIS A 82 -12.85 -11.94 -3.58
CA HIS A 82 -12.21 -13.24 -3.71
C HIS A 82 -11.27 -13.28 -4.92
N GLU A 83 -11.67 -12.72 -6.07
CA GLU A 83 -10.80 -12.64 -7.24
C GLU A 83 -9.55 -11.79 -6.98
N VAL A 84 -9.66 -10.69 -6.22
CA VAL A 84 -8.49 -9.92 -5.77
C VAL A 84 -7.56 -10.78 -4.93
N ARG A 85 -8.09 -11.60 -4.01
CA ARG A 85 -7.27 -12.49 -3.18
C ARG A 85 -6.48 -13.49 -4.02
N VAL A 86 -7.15 -14.16 -4.97
CA VAL A 86 -6.52 -15.10 -5.89
C VAL A 86 -5.45 -14.44 -6.76
N LEU A 87 -5.73 -13.23 -7.25
CA LEU A 87 -4.80 -12.45 -8.05
C LEU A 87 -3.53 -12.10 -7.27
N VAL A 88 -3.69 -11.64 -6.03
CA VAL A 88 -2.58 -11.32 -5.14
C VAL A 88 -1.75 -12.57 -4.83
N ASP A 89 -2.38 -13.68 -4.50
CA ASP A 89 -1.68 -14.95 -4.23
C ASP A 89 -0.92 -15.44 -5.48
N THR A 90 -1.47 -15.22 -6.68
CA THR A 90 -0.79 -15.50 -7.95
C THR A 90 0.46 -14.64 -8.14
N ILE A 91 0.38 -13.34 -7.84
CA ILE A 91 1.54 -12.43 -7.91
C ILE A 91 2.63 -12.89 -6.92
N TYR A 92 2.26 -13.30 -5.72
CA TYR A 92 3.20 -13.84 -4.74
C TYR A 92 3.81 -15.19 -5.16
N ALA A 93 3.16 -15.98 -6.00
CA ALA A 93 3.74 -17.18 -6.58
C ALA A 93 4.71 -16.87 -7.74
N GLN A 94 4.60 -15.70 -8.36
CA GLN A 94 5.43 -15.28 -9.50
C GLN A 94 6.76 -14.72 -9.03
N ARG A 95 7.70 -15.63 -8.74
CA ARG A 95 9.07 -15.25 -8.40
C ARG A 95 9.74 -14.61 -9.61
N LEU A 96 10.24 -13.38 -9.45
CA LEU A 96 11.14 -12.80 -10.45
C LEU A 96 12.46 -13.58 -10.37
N LEU A 97 12.88 -14.20 -11.47
CA LEU A 97 14.23 -14.76 -11.55
C LEU A 97 15.19 -13.60 -11.27
N GLY A 98 15.82 -13.64 -10.08
CA GLY A 98 16.85 -12.70 -9.69
C GLY A 98 17.93 -12.71 -10.76
N GLY A 99 18.33 -11.51 -11.19
CA GLY A 99 19.27 -11.33 -12.29
C GLY A 99 20.45 -12.28 -12.17
N GLU A 100 20.58 -13.17 -13.16
CA GLU A 100 21.83 -13.86 -13.42
C GLU A 100 22.92 -12.78 -13.55
N PRO A 101 24.00 -12.83 -12.76
CA PRO A 101 25.16 -12.02 -13.04
C PRO A 101 25.67 -12.52 -14.40
N LEU A 102 25.58 -11.66 -15.42
CA LEU A 102 26.17 -11.91 -16.73
C LEU A 102 27.58 -12.45 -16.49
N ALA A 103 27.80 -13.72 -16.84
CA ALA A 103 29.10 -14.34 -16.77
C ALA A 103 30.04 -13.55 -17.69
N GLU A 104 30.95 -12.76 -17.11
CA GLU A 104 32.08 -12.22 -17.83
C GLU A 104 33.01 -13.40 -18.16
N GLY A 105 33.20 -13.64 -19.46
CA GLY A 105 34.11 -14.64 -20.00
C GLY A 105 35.55 -14.17 -20.08
#